data_AF-A0A6L6BCA3-F1
#
_entry.id   AF-A0A6L6BCA3-F1
#
_cell.length_a   1.000
_cell.length_b   1.000
_cell.length_c   1.000
_cell.angle_alpha   90.00
_cell.angle_beta   90.00
_cell.angle_gamma   90.00
#
_symmetry.space_group_name_H-M   'P 1'
#
loop_
_entity.id
_entity.type
_entity.pdbx_description
1 polymer ?
#
loop_
_entity_poly.entity_id
_entity_poly.type
_entity_poly.pdbx_seq_one_letter_code
_entity_poly.pdbx_strand_id
1 'polypeptide(L)'
;DQAQNELTDAGFNVKSSFAYSETIAAGAVISQTPAGLVSAPKGSAITLVVSKGSKFVFIPNVYSIETTKATAALKDLGLKVKIRSIGKKSVKYVTNVSPKVGAKVLRGTVVTITVG
;
A
#
# COMPACT_ATOMS: atom_id res chain seq x y z
N ASP A 1 -0.18 13.26 -5.13
CA ASP A 1 -0.77 14.33 -4.30
C ASP A 1 -1.33 15.54 -5.05
N GLN A 2 -1.24 15.60 -6.39
CA GLN A 2 -1.66 16.79 -7.16
C GLN A 2 -3.17 17.10 -7.07
N ALA A 3 -4.02 16.08 -7.10
CA ALA A 3 -5.48 16.24 -7.12
C ALA A 3 -6.09 16.79 -5.80
N GLN A 4 -5.45 16.58 -4.65
CA GLN A 4 -5.95 17.13 -3.38
C GLN A 4 -5.64 18.63 -3.26
N ASN A 5 -4.48 19.06 -3.75
CA ASN A 5 -4.09 20.46 -3.72
C ASN A 5 -5.02 21.31 -4.60
N GLU A 6 -5.30 20.88 -5.84
CA GLU A 6 -6.16 21.64 -6.76
C GLU A 6 -7.59 21.83 -6.22
N LEU A 7 -8.14 20.83 -5.52
CA LEU A 7 -9.48 20.91 -4.96
C LEU A 7 -9.55 21.74 -3.67
N THR A 8 -8.51 21.68 -2.84
CA THR A 8 -8.42 22.49 -1.62
C THR A 8 -8.20 23.96 -1.97
N ASP A 9 -7.37 24.25 -2.98
CA ASP A 9 -7.09 25.60 -3.48
C ASP A 9 -8.34 26.24 -4.11
N ALA A 10 -9.18 25.43 -4.77
CA ALA A 10 -10.48 25.87 -5.27
C ALA A 10 -11.54 26.09 -4.17
N GLY A 11 -11.24 25.83 -2.90
CA GLY A 11 -12.13 26.06 -1.75
C GLY A 11 -13.18 24.97 -1.53
N PHE A 12 -12.91 23.74 -1.99
CA PHE A 12 -13.78 22.58 -1.76
C PHE A 12 -13.34 21.77 -0.53
N ASN A 13 -14.31 21.18 0.17
CA ASN A 13 -14.04 20.27 1.28
C ASN A 13 -13.74 18.87 0.75
N VAL A 14 -12.46 18.48 0.68
CA VAL A 14 -12.08 17.16 0.15
C VAL A 14 -12.19 16.09 1.24
N LYS A 15 -13.06 15.10 1.02
CA LYS A 15 -13.12 13.87 1.82
C LYS A 15 -12.50 12.71 1.06
N SER A 16 -11.42 12.17 1.58
CA SER A 16 -10.76 10.99 1.02
C SER A 16 -11.33 9.72 1.65
N SER A 17 -11.94 8.86 0.85
CA SER A 17 -12.30 7.49 1.21
C SER A 17 -11.40 6.51 0.47
N PHE A 18 -11.19 5.32 1.03
CA PHE A 18 -10.31 4.33 0.45
C PHE A 18 -11.04 3.01 0.22
N ALA A 19 -11.00 2.48 -1.00
CA ALA A 19 -11.58 1.19 -1.35
C ALA A 19 -10.55 0.28 -2.03
N TYR A 20 -10.67 -1.03 -1.87
CA TYR A 20 -9.82 -1.98 -2.60
C TYR A 20 -10.41 -2.23 -3.98
N SER A 21 -9.59 -2.19 -5.02
CA SER A 21 -9.99 -2.49 -6.39
C SER A 21 -8.94 -3.36 -7.05
N GLU A 22 -9.36 -4.49 -7.63
CA GLU A 22 -8.45 -5.42 -8.30
C GLU A 22 -7.96 -4.89 -9.65
N THR A 23 -8.75 -4.01 -10.28
CA THR A 23 -8.48 -3.43 -11.60
C THR A 23 -7.78 -2.08 -11.57
N ILE A 24 -7.95 -1.31 -10.48
CA ILE A 24 -7.38 0.04 -10.35
C ILE A 24 -6.16 0.00 -9.44
N ALA A 25 -5.01 0.44 -9.96
CA ALA A 25 -3.74 0.49 -9.23
C ALA A 25 -3.86 1.27 -7.90
N ALA A 26 -3.05 0.91 -6.91
CA ALA A 26 -3.03 1.62 -5.64
C ALA A 26 -2.62 3.08 -5.84
N GLY A 27 -3.33 4.01 -5.21
CA GLY A 27 -3.13 5.45 -5.34
C GLY A 27 -3.92 6.10 -6.49
N ALA A 28 -4.52 5.32 -7.39
CA ALA A 28 -5.41 5.87 -8.42
C ALA A 28 -6.83 6.08 -7.87
N VAL A 29 -7.51 7.13 -8.35
CA VAL A 29 -8.89 7.45 -7.95
C VAL A 29 -9.85 6.46 -8.61
N ILE A 30 -10.59 5.70 -7.81
CA ILE A 30 -11.65 4.79 -8.27
C ILE A 30 -12.86 5.60 -8.74
N SER A 31 -13.27 6.56 -7.93
CA SER A 31 -14.43 7.40 -8.20
C SER A 31 -14.31 8.71 -7.44
N GLN A 32 -14.91 9.75 -7.99
CA GLN A 32 -15.03 11.05 -7.35
C GLN A 32 -16.49 11.47 -7.39
N THR A 33 -17.00 11.96 -6.26
CA THR A 33 -18.37 12.46 -6.13
C THR A 33 -18.34 13.85 -5.53
N PRO A 34 -18.90 14.89 -6.18
CA PRO A 34 -19.50 14.89 -7.51
C PRO A 34 -18.47 14.62 -8.62
N ALA A 35 -18.92 14.06 -9.75
CA ALA A 35 -18.05 13.75 -10.88
C ALA A 35 -17.40 15.04 -11.44
N GLY A 36 -16.16 14.95 -11.94
CA GLY A 36 -15.32 16.11 -12.31
C GLY A 36 -15.86 17.05 -13.40
N LEU A 37 -17.03 16.76 -13.98
CA LEU A 37 -17.72 17.62 -14.96
C LEU A 37 -18.96 18.33 -14.38
N VAL A 38 -19.31 18.09 -13.12
CA VAL A 38 -20.44 18.72 -12.46
C VAL A 38 -19.96 19.96 -11.73
N SER A 39 -20.48 21.13 -12.12
CA SER A 39 -20.22 22.39 -11.43
C SER A 39 -20.78 22.32 -10.01
N ALA A 40 -19.92 22.09 -9.01
CA ALA A 40 -20.32 22.07 -7.61
C ALA A 40 -20.18 23.48 -7.01
N PRO A 41 -21.14 23.94 -6.19
CA PRO A 41 -21.01 25.23 -5.51
C PRO A 41 -19.79 25.25 -4.59
N LYS A 42 -19.13 26.42 -4.51
CA LYS A 42 -17.94 26.62 -3.66
C LYS A 42 -18.24 26.23 -2.21
N GLY A 43 -17.36 25.45 -1.58
CA GLY A 43 -17.58 24.88 -0.25
C GLY A 43 -18.26 23.50 -0.24
N SER A 44 -18.64 22.95 -1.40
CA SER A 44 -19.17 21.58 -1.48
C SER A 44 -18.14 20.55 -1.04
N ALA A 45 -18.64 19.46 -0.44
CA ALA A 45 -17.81 18.32 -0.07
C ALA A 45 -17.58 17.42 -1.29
N ILE A 46 -16.33 17.26 -1.71
CA ILE A 46 -15.94 16.32 -2.75
C ILE A 46 -15.39 15.06 -2.09
N THR A 47 -16.05 13.93 -2.32
CA THR A 47 -15.58 12.63 -1.87
C THR A 47 -14.75 11.97 -2.96
N LEU A 48 -13.46 11.75 -2.71
CA LEU A 48 -12.59 10.96 -3.57
C LEU A 48 -12.45 9.56 -2.98
N VAL A 49 -12.84 8.54 -3.75
CA VAL A 49 -12.58 7.14 -3.44
C VAL A 49 -11.26 6.76 -4.10
N VAL A 50 -10.20 6.62 -3.32
CA VAL A 50 -8.88 6.22 -3.80
C VAL A 50 -8.71 4.72 -3.69
N SER A 51 -8.21 4.10 -4.74
CA SER A 51 -7.90 2.68 -4.79
C SER A 51 -6.73 2.37 -3.86
N LYS A 52 -6.93 1.37 -3.01
CA LYS A 52 -5.86 0.68 -2.28
C LYS A 52 -5.24 -0.45 -3.11
N GLY A 53 -5.61 -0.58 -4.38
CA GLY A 53 -5.18 -1.67 -5.27
C GLY A 53 -5.80 -3.01 -4.90
N SER A 54 -5.27 -4.07 -5.53
CA SER A 54 -5.70 -5.44 -5.28
C SER A 54 -5.64 -5.78 -3.79
N LYS A 55 -6.70 -6.42 -3.30
CA LYS A 55 -6.79 -6.89 -1.91
C LYS A 55 -5.80 -8.03 -1.64
N PHE A 56 -5.36 -8.70 -2.70
CA PHE A 56 -4.37 -9.76 -2.65
C PHE A 56 -3.03 -9.28 -3.23
N VAL A 57 -1.96 -9.73 -2.61
CA VAL A 57 -0.59 -9.51 -3.08
C VAL A 57 0.19 -10.81 -2.99
N PHE A 58 1.18 -10.96 -3.86
CA PHE A 58 2.08 -12.10 -3.85
C PHE A 58 3.30 -11.77 -3.00
N ILE A 59 3.76 -12.73 -2.22
CA ILE A 59 5.00 -12.56 -1.46
C ILE A 59 6.18 -12.58 -2.44
N PRO A 60 6.93 -11.47 -2.60
CA PRO A 60 8.08 -11.44 -3.49
C PRO A 60 9.20 -12.30 -2.93
N ASN A 61 10.08 -12.76 -3.82
CA ASN A 61 11.29 -13.45 -3.40
C ASN A 61 12.25 -12.45 -2.76
N VAL A 62 12.39 -12.53 -1.43
CA VAL A 62 13.33 -11.70 -0.67
C VAL A 62 14.47 -12.50 -0.05
N TYR A 63 14.66 -13.76 -0.46
CA TYR A 63 15.77 -14.58 -0.01
C TYR A 63 17.12 -13.97 -0.40
N SER A 64 18.10 -14.03 0.51
CA SER A 64 19.43 -13.44 0.34
C SER A 64 19.45 -11.93 0.07
N ILE A 65 18.35 -11.23 0.32
CA ILE A 65 18.28 -9.77 0.27
C ILE A 65 18.45 -9.21 1.69
N GLU A 66 19.00 -8.00 1.78
CA GLU A 66 19.09 -7.26 3.04
C GLU A 66 17.71 -7.04 3.66
N THR A 67 17.60 -7.24 4.97
CA THR A 67 16.36 -7.15 5.76
C THR A 67 15.63 -5.83 5.56
N THR A 68 16.36 -4.72 5.45
CA THR A 68 15.83 -3.38 5.20
C THR A 68 15.16 -3.29 3.84
N LYS A 69 15.83 -3.76 2.78
CA LYS A 69 15.29 -3.83 1.42
C LYS A 69 14.09 -4.78 1.33
N ALA A 70 14.19 -5.96 1.94
CA ALA A 70 13.10 -6.92 2.01
C ALA A 70 11.86 -6.33 2.71
N THR A 71 12.08 -5.64 3.83
CA THR A 71 11.01 -4.98 4.58
C THR A 71 10.36 -3.86 3.77
N ALA A 72 11.14 -3.05 3.05
CA ALA A 72 10.63 -2.00 2.19
C ALA A 72 9.75 -2.57 1.07
N ALA A 73 10.22 -3.59 0.35
CA ALA A 73 9.47 -4.26 -0.71
C ALA A 73 8.14 -4.85 -0.22
N LEU A 74 8.15 -5.51 0.95
CA LEU A 74 6.94 -6.07 1.54
C LEU A 74 5.96 -4.97 2.01
N LYS A 75 6.47 -3.89 2.62
CA LYS A 75 5.63 -2.74 3.04
C LYS A 75 5.02 -2.00 1.85
N ASP A 76 5.74 -1.88 0.75
CA ASP A 76 5.24 -1.29 -0.50
C ASP A 76 4.05 -2.08 -1.06
N LEU A 77 4.11 -3.41 -0.92
CA LEU A 77 2.98 -4.30 -1.20
C LEU A 77 1.86 -4.21 -0.14
N GLY A 78 1.95 -3.32 0.85
CA GLY A 78 0.96 -3.18 1.91
C GLY A 78 0.93 -4.36 2.89
N LEU A 79 2.02 -5.11 3.02
CA LEU A 79 2.17 -6.20 3.97
C LEU A 79 2.82 -5.72 5.26
N LYS A 80 2.46 -6.37 6.37
CA LYS A 80 3.12 -6.14 7.67
C LYS A 80 4.32 -7.07 7.75
N VAL A 81 5.47 -6.56 8.19
CA VAL A 81 6.71 -7.34 8.26
C VAL A 81 7.10 -7.56 9.72
N LYS A 82 7.38 -8.81 10.09
CA LYS A 82 7.90 -9.19 11.40
C LYS A 82 9.30 -9.77 11.21
N ILE A 83 10.30 -9.12 11.78
CA ILE A 83 11.70 -9.55 11.65
C ILE A 83 12.04 -10.47 12.81
N ARG A 84 12.59 -11.65 12.52
CA ARG A 84 13.12 -12.62 13.49
C ARG A 84 14.60 -12.81 13.23
N SER A 85 15.46 -12.39 14.15
CA SER A 85 16.91 -12.59 14.02
C SER A 85 17.36 -13.84 14.78
N ILE A 86 18.11 -14.72 14.12
CA ILE A 86 18.66 -15.95 14.69
C ILE A 86 20.19 -15.93 14.44
N GLY A 87 20.97 -15.25 15.29
CA GLY A 87 22.43 -15.25 15.16
C GLY A 87 23.15 -14.01 15.71
N LYS A 88 24.46 -13.88 15.40
CA LYS A 88 25.26 -12.69 15.72
C LYS A 88 24.76 -11.49 14.91
N LYS A 89 24.76 -10.29 15.50
CA LYS A 89 24.27 -8.99 14.98
C LYS A 89 24.71 -8.61 13.54
N SER A 90 25.65 -9.34 12.93
CA SER A 90 26.27 -9.00 11.65
C SER A 90 25.57 -9.60 10.42
N VAL A 91 24.67 -10.59 10.60
CA VAL A 91 23.98 -11.20 9.46
C VAL A 91 22.68 -10.46 9.16
N LYS A 92 22.61 -9.87 7.98
CA LYS A 92 21.53 -8.95 7.55
C LYS A 92 20.65 -9.52 6.45
N TYR A 93 20.94 -10.73 5.99
CA TYR A 93 20.26 -11.35 4.87
C TYR A 93 19.07 -12.18 5.35
N VAL A 94 18.00 -12.17 4.56
CA VAL A 94 16.83 -13.00 4.82
C VAL A 94 17.14 -14.44 4.42
N THR A 95 17.12 -15.33 5.41
CA THR A 95 17.34 -16.77 5.25
C THR A 95 16.02 -17.54 5.22
N ASN A 96 14.93 -16.95 5.72
CA ASN A 96 13.61 -17.56 5.67
C ASN A 96 12.50 -16.52 5.57
N VAL A 97 11.42 -16.85 4.87
CA VAL A 97 10.21 -16.04 4.73
C VAL A 97 9.00 -16.92 4.92
N SER A 98 8.10 -16.49 5.80
CA SER A 98 6.82 -17.13 6.05
C SER A 98 5.70 -16.08 6.05
N PRO A 99 4.61 -16.25 5.29
CA PRO A 99 4.27 -17.40 4.42
C PRO A 99 5.21 -17.55 3.21
N LYS A 100 5.21 -18.73 2.57
CA LYS A 100 6.13 -19.07 1.46
C LYS A 100 6.17 -17.98 0.37
N VAL A 101 7.36 -17.77 -0.21
CA VAL A 101 7.52 -16.89 -1.38
C VAL A 101 6.57 -17.33 -2.51
N GLY A 102 5.95 -16.36 -3.19
CA GLY A 102 4.93 -16.58 -4.21
C GLY A 102 3.53 -16.89 -3.65
N ALA A 103 3.35 -17.02 -2.33
CA ALA A 103 2.02 -17.18 -1.77
C ALA A 103 1.16 -15.93 -2.02
N LYS A 104 -0.08 -16.15 -2.45
CA LYS A 104 -1.12 -15.11 -2.53
C LYS A 104 -1.66 -14.88 -1.13
N VAL A 105 -1.41 -13.70 -0.58
CA VAL A 105 -1.86 -13.30 0.76
C VAL A 105 -2.68 -12.02 0.68
N LEU A 106 -3.45 -11.74 1.71
CA LEU A 106 -4.20 -10.50 1.81
C LEU A 106 -3.27 -9.34 2.17
N ARG A 107 -3.54 -8.15 1.62
CA ARG A 107 -2.89 -6.92 2.10
C ARG A 107 -3.15 -6.75 3.59
N GLY A 108 -2.12 -6.38 4.34
CA GLY A 108 -2.13 -6.32 5.80
C GLY A 108 -1.77 -7.61 6.52
N THR A 109 -1.60 -8.74 5.81
CA THR A 109 -1.07 -9.98 6.39
C THR A 109 0.35 -9.76 6.93
N VAL A 110 0.66 -10.40 8.06
CA VAL A 110 1.97 -10.36 8.70
C VAL A 110 2.88 -11.42 8.07
N VAL A 111 3.91 -10.96 7.35
CA VAL A 111 5.00 -11.79 6.82
C VAL A 111 6.14 -11.77 7.82
N THR A 112 6.52 -12.95 8.32
CA THR A 112 7.68 -13.13 9.19
C THR A 112 8.90 -13.44 8.35
N ILE A 113 9.91 -12.58 8.42
CA ILE A 113 11.21 -12.80 7.79
C ILE A 113 12.23 -13.17 8.86
N THR A 114 12.94 -14.26 8.63
CA THR A 114 14.03 -14.72 9.49
C THR A 114 15.34 -14.28 8.87
N VAL A 115 16.21 -13.71 9.69
CA VAL A 115 17.51 -13.19 9.30
C VAL A 115 18.56 -13.90 10.14
N GLY A 116 19.67 -14.28 9.50
CA GLY A 116 20.71 -15.10 10.11
C GLY A 116 21.84 -15.35 9.14
#